data_AF-A0A9E3N5W5-F1
#
_entry.id   AF-A0A9E3N5W5-F1
#
_cell.length_a   1.000
_cell.length_b   1.000
_cell.length_c   1.000
_cell.angle_alpha   90.00
_cell.angle_beta   90.00
_cell.angle_gamma   90.00
#
_symmetry.space_group_name_H-M   'P 1'
#
loop_
_entity.id
_entity.type
_entity.pdbx_description
1 polymer ?
#
loop_
_entity_poly.entity_id
_entity_poly.type
_entity_poly.pdbx_seq_one_letter_code
_entity_poly.pdbx_strand_id
1 'polypeptide(L)'
;MVAGYKADRQGNLYTGPSTEDTPALVEAAAFRDGIVIAQVNEIVDDPKDLPRVDIPGAWVDYVVRSDKPFYIEPLFTRDPRLIKPVHILMAMMAIRGVYERHGVQSLNHGIGFNTAAIELLLPTYGAQLGLKGKICRNWTLNPHPTLIPAIESGWVESVHCFGAELGMENYTAARPDVFFIGRDGSMRSNRAFCQLAGQYAVDLFIGSTLQMDGLGNSSTVTHGRLTGFGGAPNMGHDPRGRRHATPAWLDLIETDDPLARGKKLVVQMVETFQDGSQPTIVESLDAVEVGKTSGMPLAPVMIYGDDVTHVLTEEGIAYLYKARSLEERKAMLAAVAGVTPIGLTHDPKQTARMRAEGLIALPEDMGVRRADATRSLLAAKSIAELVEWSGGLYEPPAKFRSW
;
A
#
# COMPACT_ATOMS: atom_id res chain seq x y z
N MET A 1 18.09 12.84 -15.41
CA MET A 1 18.33 13.81 -14.32
C MET A 1 17.81 13.22 -13.03
N VAL A 2 18.58 13.29 -11.95
CA VAL A 2 18.23 12.74 -10.62
C VAL A 2 18.62 13.71 -9.51
N ALA A 3 18.27 13.38 -8.26
CA ALA A 3 18.62 14.17 -7.08
C ALA A 3 19.32 13.32 -6.01
N GLY A 4 20.14 13.98 -5.18
CA GLY A 4 20.77 13.39 -3.99
C GLY A 4 20.99 14.44 -2.89
N TYR A 5 21.34 14.01 -1.68
CA TYR A 5 21.65 14.91 -0.58
C TYR A 5 23.04 15.53 -0.76
N LYS A 6 24.04 14.69 -1.01
CA LYS A 6 25.43 15.12 -1.14
C LYS A 6 26.10 14.47 -2.34
N ALA A 7 27.13 15.12 -2.87
CA ALA A 7 28.08 14.51 -3.76
C ALA A 7 29.51 14.98 -3.50
N ASP A 8 30.49 14.18 -3.87
CA ASP A 8 31.89 14.64 -3.95
C ASP A 8 32.23 15.14 -5.36
N ARG A 9 33.44 15.66 -5.54
CA ARG A 9 33.95 16.13 -6.85
C ARG A 9 34.23 15.01 -7.86
N GLN A 10 34.17 13.75 -7.45
CA GLN A 10 34.32 12.58 -8.33
C GLN A 10 32.97 12.07 -8.83
N GLY A 11 31.86 12.70 -8.41
CA GLY A 11 30.50 12.35 -8.83
C GLY A 11 29.82 11.31 -7.95
N ASN A 12 30.46 10.81 -6.88
CA ASN A 12 29.82 9.86 -5.98
C ASN A 12 28.63 10.53 -5.28
N LEU A 13 27.46 9.90 -5.30
CA LEU A 13 26.25 10.47 -4.71
C LEU A 13 25.89 9.77 -3.41
N TYR A 14 25.47 10.55 -2.43
CA TYR A 14 24.71 10.09 -1.27
C TYR A 14 23.25 10.51 -1.45
N THR A 15 22.36 9.53 -1.69
CA THR A 15 20.92 9.70 -1.83
C THR A 15 20.16 9.39 -0.52
N GLY A 16 20.80 8.72 0.44
CA GLY A 16 20.29 8.55 1.80
C GLY A 16 18.93 7.85 1.86
N PRO A 17 18.06 8.25 2.81
CA PRO A 17 16.69 7.74 2.93
C PRO A 17 15.85 7.92 1.65
N SER A 18 16.18 8.91 0.81
CA SER A 18 15.51 9.25 -0.45
C SER A 18 16.20 8.61 -1.67
N THR A 19 16.77 7.42 -1.50
CA THR A 19 17.36 6.64 -2.61
C THR A 19 16.35 6.30 -3.69
N GLU A 20 15.19 5.76 -3.29
CA GLU A 20 14.02 5.68 -4.16
C GLU A 20 14.28 4.99 -5.51
N ASP A 21 13.98 5.66 -6.62
CA ASP A 21 14.16 5.13 -7.98
C ASP A 21 15.57 5.35 -8.53
N THR A 22 16.38 6.19 -7.88
CA THR A 22 17.64 6.72 -8.46
C THR A 22 18.56 5.61 -8.97
N PRO A 23 18.81 4.49 -8.26
CA PRO A 23 19.67 3.42 -8.79
C PRO A 23 19.19 2.86 -10.13
N ALA A 24 17.88 2.57 -10.26
CA ALA A 24 17.32 1.98 -11.46
C ALA A 24 17.30 2.96 -12.65
N LEU A 25 17.04 4.25 -12.39
CA LEU A 25 17.03 5.29 -13.41
C LEU A 25 18.44 5.63 -13.91
N VAL A 26 19.41 5.71 -12.99
CA VAL A 26 20.81 6.03 -13.32
C VAL A 26 21.45 4.90 -14.10
N GLU A 27 21.33 3.66 -13.63
CA GLU A 27 21.98 2.50 -14.26
C GLU A 27 21.55 2.33 -15.73
N ALA A 28 20.27 2.51 -16.02
CA ALA A 28 19.73 2.40 -17.38
C ALA A 28 20.31 3.44 -18.37
N ALA A 29 20.72 4.61 -17.88
CA ALA A 29 21.34 5.65 -18.70
C ALA A 29 22.87 5.50 -18.76
N ALA A 30 23.52 5.30 -17.61
CA ALA A 30 24.97 5.26 -17.48
C ALA A 30 25.63 4.14 -18.31
N PHE A 31 24.96 2.98 -18.45
CA PHE A 31 25.48 1.83 -19.20
C PHE A 31 25.00 1.78 -20.65
N ARG A 32 24.52 2.90 -21.20
CA ARG A 32 24.06 3.00 -22.60
C ARG A 32 24.43 4.34 -23.25
N ASP A 33 25.59 4.87 -22.88
CA ASP A 33 26.12 6.16 -23.36
C ASP A 33 25.12 7.33 -23.18
N GLY A 34 24.22 7.22 -22.19
CA GLY A 34 23.32 8.29 -21.79
C GLY A 34 24.02 9.29 -20.89
N ILE A 35 23.39 10.45 -20.67
CA ILE A 35 23.93 11.50 -19.80
C ILE A 35 23.16 11.53 -18.47
N VAL A 36 23.87 11.36 -17.36
CA VAL A 36 23.37 11.41 -16.00
C VAL A 36 23.81 12.71 -15.33
N ILE A 37 22.83 13.57 -15.06
CA ILE A 37 23.01 14.80 -14.30
C ILE A 37 22.31 14.65 -12.95
N ALA A 38 23.04 14.88 -11.87
CA ALA A 38 22.53 14.82 -10.50
C ALA A 38 22.57 16.20 -9.83
N GLN A 39 21.42 16.69 -9.38
CA GLN A 39 21.39 17.83 -8.46
C GLN A 39 21.62 17.38 -7.02
N VAL A 40 22.39 18.13 -6.24
CA VAL A 40 22.65 17.83 -4.82
C VAL A 40 22.56 19.04 -3.93
N ASN A 41 22.13 18.86 -2.67
CA ASN A 41 22.04 19.95 -1.71
C ASN A 41 23.43 20.50 -1.35
N GLU A 42 24.43 19.63 -1.31
CA GLU A 42 25.80 19.94 -0.92
C GLU A 42 26.81 19.19 -1.81
N ILE A 43 27.89 19.89 -2.21
CA ILE A 43 29.08 19.26 -2.79
C ILE A 43 30.19 19.34 -1.75
N VAL A 44 30.75 18.19 -1.38
CA VAL A 44 31.88 18.08 -0.44
C VAL A 44 33.20 17.97 -1.18
N ASP A 45 34.27 18.52 -0.60
CA ASP A 45 35.61 18.46 -1.19
C ASP A 45 36.34 17.15 -0.84
N ASP A 46 36.26 16.68 0.42
CA ASP A 46 36.81 15.38 0.84
C ASP A 46 35.72 14.28 0.66
N PRO A 47 35.95 13.24 -0.16
CA PRO A 47 35.04 12.12 -0.30
C PRO A 47 34.66 11.43 1.02
N LYS A 48 35.47 11.55 2.08
CA LYS A 48 35.17 11.01 3.41
C LYS A 48 33.99 11.70 4.10
N ASP A 49 33.62 12.90 3.66
CA ASP A 49 32.47 13.65 4.19
C ASP A 49 31.13 13.18 3.60
N LEU A 50 31.16 12.23 2.65
CA LEU A 50 29.98 11.48 2.22
C LEU A 50 29.66 10.39 3.26
N PRO A 51 28.43 10.36 3.82
CA PRO A 51 28.04 9.31 4.77
C PRO A 51 28.17 7.90 4.19
N ARG A 52 27.75 7.73 2.93
CA ARG A 52 27.99 6.53 2.11
C ARG A 52 27.91 6.87 0.62
N VAL A 53 28.33 5.95 -0.23
CA VAL A 53 28.13 6.02 -1.68
C VAL A 53 26.91 5.20 -2.06
N ASP A 54 25.87 5.88 -2.51
CA ASP A 54 24.61 5.29 -2.97
C ASP A 54 24.59 5.06 -4.48
N ILE A 55 25.24 5.96 -5.23
CA ILE A 55 25.48 5.89 -6.68
C ILE A 55 26.98 6.15 -6.92
N PRO A 56 27.71 5.22 -7.55
CA PRO A 56 29.12 5.42 -7.88
C PRO A 56 29.33 6.61 -8.84
N GLY A 57 30.38 7.38 -8.64
CA GLY A 57 30.68 8.54 -9.49
C GLY A 57 30.95 8.20 -10.96
N ALA A 58 31.40 6.97 -11.22
CA ALA A 58 31.53 6.44 -12.59
C ALA A 58 30.19 6.33 -13.35
N TRP A 59 29.05 6.46 -12.67
CA TRP A 59 27.71 6.42 -13.28
C TRP A 59 27.11 7.82 -13.48
N VAL A 60 27.84 8.88 -13.10
CA VAL A 60 27.35 10.26 -13.06
C VAL A 60 28.27 11.14 -13.90
N ASP A 61 27.73 11.75 -14.95
CA ASP A 61 28.51 12.66 -15.80
C ASP A 61 28.69 14.04 -15.16
N TYR A 62 27.64 14.57 -14.53
CA TYR A 62 27.66 15.91 -13.94
C TYR A 62 26.92 15.97 -12.61
N VAL A 63 27.51 16.70 -11.66
CA VAL A 63 26.90 17.08 -10.39
C VAL A 63 26.69 18.58 -10.38
N VAL A 64 25.51 19.01 -9.93
CA VAL A 64 25.16 20.42 -9.77
C VAL A 64 24.68 20.66 -8.35
N ARG A 65 25.30 21.62 -7.64
CA ARG A 65 24.76 22.07 -6.35
C ARG A 65 23.45 22.82 -6.61
N SER A 66 22.36 22.36 -6.01
CA SER A 66 21.06 23.03 -6.13
C SER A 66 21.03 24.34 -5.34
N ASP A 67 20.17 25.25 -5.77
CA ASP A 67 19.93 26.55 -5.14
C ASP A 67 19.29 26.42 -3.74
N LYS A 68 18.53 25.35 -3.53
CA LYS A 68 17.91 24.94 -2.27
C LYS A 68 17.85 23.41 -2.16
N PRO A 69 17.56 22.85 -0.98
CA PRO A 69 17.36 21.42 -0.85
C PRO A 69 16.28 20.89 -1.81
N PHE A 70 16.50 19.70 -2.38
CA PHE A 70 15.49 19.08 -3.25
C PHE A 70 14.18 18.85 -2.47
N TYR A 71 13.06 18.99 -3.17
CA TYR A 71 11.74 18.90 -2.55
C TYR A 71 11.37 17.45 -2.25
N ILE A 72 10.81 17.20 -1.07
CA ILE A 72 10.29 15.90 -0.65
C ILE A 72 8.80 16.08 -0.32
N GLU A 73 7.96 15.31 -0.99
CA GLU A 73 6.52 15.29 -0.72
C GLU A 73 6.23 14.25 0.38
N PRO A 74 5.49 14.58 1.44
CA PRO A 74 4.99 13.59 2.41
C PRO A 74 3.79 12.83 1.84
N LEU A 75 4.04 12.09 0.76
CA LEU A 75 3.01 11.53 -0.10
C LEU A 75 2.12 10.54 0.66
N PHE A 76 2.72 9.66 1.46
CA PHE A 76 2.02 8.59 2.17
C PHE A 76 1.58 8.97 3.58
N THR A 77 2.10 10.06 4.15
CA THR A 77 1.64 10.56 5.46
C THR A 77 0.14 10.85 5.46
N ARG A 78 -0.59 10.28 6.43
CA ARG A 78 -2.03 10.48 6.62
C ARG A 78 -2.30 10.95 8.03
N ASP A 79 -3.02 12.07 8.17
CA ASP A 79 -3.41 12.61 9.47
C ASP A 79 -4.50 11.73 10.10
N PRO A 80 -4.22 11.06 11.26
CA PRO A 80 -5.20 10.19 11.90
C PRO A 80 -6.50 10.90 12.29
N ARG A 81 -6.53 12.23 12.38
CA ARG A 81 -7.76 13.01 12.65
C ARG A 81 -8.83 12.82 11.58
N LEU A 82 -8.43 12.52 10.34
CA LEU A 82 -9.32 12.35 9.21
C LEU A 82 -9.86 10.92 9.05
N ILE A 83 -9.43 9.99 9.90
CA ILE A 83 -9.93 8.61 9.89
C ILE A 83 -11.36 8.55 10.47
N LYS A 84 -12.33 8.16 9.64
CA LYS A 84 -13.74 8.09 10.01
C LYS A 84 -14.07 6.72 10.63
N PRO A 85 -15.18 6.61 11.40
CA PRO A 85 -15.72 5.34 11.89
C PRO A 85 -15.85 4.24 10.82
N VAL A 86 -16.24 4.61 9.59
CA VAL A 86 -16.35 3.67 8.46
C VAL A 86 -15.01 3.03 8.08
N HIS A 87 -13.92 3.80 8.04
CA HIS A 87 -12.58 3.24 7.82
C HIS A 87 -12.19 2.24 8.92
N ILE A 88 -12.59 2.52 10.17
CA ILE A 88 -12.33 1.64 11.32
C ILE A 88 -13.12 0.34 11.19
N LEU A 89 -14.39 0.40 10.79
CA LEU A 89 -15.20 -0.79 10.52
C LEU A 89 -14.54 -1.68 9.46
N MET A 90 -14.16 -1.08 8.33
CA MET A 90 -13.50 -1.79 7.24
C MET A 90 -12.13 -2.33 7.67
N ALA A 91 -11.38 -1.60 8.50
CA ALA A 91 -10.10 -2.05 9.03
C ALA A 91 -10.23 -3.24 10.00
N MET A 92 -11.26 -3.26 10.84
CA MET A 92 -11.59 -4.43 11.68
C MET A 92 -11.90 -5.65 10.83
N MET A 93 -12.68 -5.48 9.77
CA MET A 93 -12.99 -6.56 8.81
C MET A 93 -11.74 -7.02 8.05
N ALA A 94 -10.84 -6.13 7.66
CA ALA A 94 -9.59 -6.52 7.00
C ALA A 94 -8.73 -7.38 7.94
N ILE A 95 -8.57 -6.98 9.20
CA ILE A 95 -7.79 -7.72 10.19
C ILE A 95 -8.40 -9.11 10.45
N ARG A 96 -9.72 -9.20 10.67
CA ARG A 96 -10.39 -10.46 11.02
C ARG A 96 -10.69 -11.36 9.83
N GLY A 97 -11.35 -10.78 8.82
CA GLY A 97 -11.88 -11.48 7.67
C GLY A 97 -10.84 -11.79 6.59
N VAL A 98 -9.70 -11.11 6.61
CA VAL A 98 -8.61 -11.36 5.65
C VAL A 98 -7.32 -11.77 6.36
N TYR A 99 -6.77 -10.93 7.23
CA TYR A 99 -5.41 -11.16 7.74
C TYR A 99 -5.34 -12.35 8.68
N GLU A 100 -6.25 -12.41 9.67
CA GLU A 100 -6.40 -13.54 10.59
C GLU A 100 -6.85 -14.79 9.83
N ARG A 101 -7.92 -14.67 9.03
CA ARG A 101 -8.51 -15.78 8.27
C ARG A 101 -7.47 -16.57 7.46
N HIS A 102 -6.59 -15.85 6.76
CA HIS A 102 -5.60 -16.44 5.85
C HIS A 102 -4.20 -16.54 6.46
N GLY A 103 -4.02 -16.15 7.73
CA GLY A 103 -2.72 -16.15 8.40
C GLY A 103 -1.66 -15.30 7.67
N VAL A 104 -2.03 -14.12 7.20
CA VAL A 104 -1.16 -13.22 6.40
C VAL A 104 0.08 -12.81 7.19
N GLN A 105 1.26 -13.24 6.75
CA GLN A 105 2.52 -12.93 7.44
C GLN A 105 3.16 -11.65 6.92
N SER A 106 3.01 -11.39 5.62
CA SER A 106 3.73 -10.33 4.92
C SER A 106 2.85 -9.58 3.94
N LEU A 107 2.99 -8.25 3.86
CA LEU A 107 2.04 -7.43 3.11
C LEU A 107 2.59 -6.07 2.65
N ASN A 108 1.87 -5.50 1.68
CA ASN A 108 1.91 -4.09 1.34
C ASN A 108 0.53 -3.46 1.58
N HIS A 109 0.54 -2.26 2.14
CA HIS A 109 -0.60 -1.35 2.13
C HIS A 109 -0.43 -0.32 1.01
N GLY A 110 -1.43 -0.26 0.15
CA GLY A 110 -1.67 0.86 -0.74
C GLY A 110 -1.97 2.13 0.06
N ILE A 111 -1.80 3.27 -0.59
CA ILE A 111 -1.96 4.58 0.01
C ILE A 111 -3.44 4.90 0.29
N GLY A 112 -3.78 5.38 1.49
CA GLY A 112 -5.14 5.81 1.81
C GLY A 112 -5.45 5.85 3.30
N PHE A 113 -6.59 6.46 3.67
CA PHE A 113 -7.07 6.43 5.06
C PHE A 113 -7.57 5.06 5.49
N ASN A 114 -8.03 4.24 4.54
CA ASN A 114 -8.50 2.88 4.76
C ASN A 114 -7.40 1.98 5.34
N THR A 115 -6.22 1.97 4.71
CA THR A 115 -5.07 1.18 5.17
C THR A 115 -4.37 1.82 6.37
N ALA A 116 -4.33 3.15 6.47
CA ALA A 116 -3.85 3.83 7.69
C ALA A 116 -4.69 3.47 8.93
N ALA A 117 -6.00 3.26 8.78
CA ALA A 117 -6.85 2.77 9.86
C ALA A 117 -6.45 1.35 10.30
N ILE A 118 -6.11 0.46 9.35
CA ILE A 118 -5.61 -0.89 9.67
C ILE A 118 -4.33 -0.81 10.50
N GLU A 119 -3.35 -0.02 10.06
CA GLU A 119 -2.06 0.15 10.75
C GLU A 119 -2.26 0.57 12.22
N LEU A 120 -3.15 1.54 12.46
CA LEU A 120 -3.46 2.06 13.80
C LEU A 120 -4.37 1.14 14.64
N LEU A 121 -4.97 0.11 14.05
CA LEU A 121 -5.82 -0.87 14.72
C LEU A 121 -5.08 -2.15 15.10
N LEU A 122 -3.94 -2.46 14.48
CA LEU A 122 -3.12 -3.61 14.85
C LEU A 122 -2.83 -3.65 16.37
N PRO A 123 -2.24 -2.61 16.99
CA PRO A 123 -1.90 -2.63 18.42
C PRO A 123 -3.10 -2.55 19.38
N THR A 124 -4.32 -2.35 18.88
CA THR A 124 -5.53 -2.25 19.69
C THR A 124 -6.47 -3.41 19.37
N TYR A 125 -7.25 -3.32 18.29
CA TYR A 125 -8.19 -4.35 17.86
C TYR A 125 -7.48 -5.67 17.56
N GLY A 126 -6.36 -5.64 16.82
CA GLY A 126 -5.55 -6.84 16.57
C GLY A 126 -5.02 -7.46 17.87
N ALA A 127 -4.65 -6.65 18.85
CA ALA A 127 -4.17 -7.12 20.15
C ALA A 127 -5.30 -7.76 20.98
N GLN A 128 -6.52 -7.23 20.94
CA GLN A 128 -7.71 -7.84 21.57
C GLN A 128 -8.00 -9.24 21.02
N LEU A 129 -7.66 -9.48 19.75
CA LEU A 129 -7.77 -10.80 19.10
C LEU A 129 -6.57 -11.72 19.40
N GLY A 130 -5.54 -11.23 20.09
CA GLY A 130 -4.33 -12.01 20.40
C GLY A 130 -3.51 -12.36 19.15
N LEU A 131 -3.46 -11.47 18.16
CA LEU A 131 -2.83 -11.69 16.86
C LEU A 131 -1.40 -11.15 16.74
N LYS A 132 -0.88 -10.45 17.76
CA LYS A 132 0.50 -9.95 17.77
C LYS A 132 1.49 -11.11 17.53
N GLY A 133 2.39 -10.94 16.56
CA GLY A 133 3.37 -11.96 16.17
C GLY A 133 2.79 -13.15 15.40
N LYS A 134 1.48 -13.15 15.10
CA LYS A 134 0.82 -14.20 14.29
C LYS A 134 0.52 -13.75 12.86
N ILE A 135 0.44 -12.45 12.62
CA ILE A 135 0.18 -11.84 11.31
C ILE A 135 1.02 -10.56 11.14
N CYS A 136 1.12 -10.06 9.90
CA CYS A 136 1.65 -8.74 9.59
C CYS A 136 3.05 -8.44 10.15
N ARG A 137 3.96 -9.41 10.05
CA ARG A 137 5.32 -9.32 10.59
C ARG A 137 6.27 -8.60 9.63
N ASN A 138 6.16 -8.85 8.33
CA ASN A 138 7.11 -8.35 7.33
C ASN A 138 6.42 -7.45 6.29
N TRP A 139 6.99 -6.28 6.04
CA TRP A 139 6.34 -5.24 5.25
C TRP A 139 7.22 -4.78 4.10
N THR A 140 6.60 -4.62 2.93
CA THR A 140 7.14 -3.80 1.85
C THR A 140 6.33 -2.52 1.84
N LEU A 141 6.81 -1.47 2.51
CA LEU A 141 6.03 -0.27 2.81
C LEU A 141 6.94 0.94 2.93
N ASN A 142 6.47 2.12 2.53
CA ASN A 142 7.12 3.36 2.96
C ASN A 142 7.08 3.44 4.50
N PRO A 143 7.97 4.22 5.14
CA PRO A 143 7.96 4.38 6.59
C PRO A 143 6.76 5.25 7.01
N HIS A 144 5.55 4.69 6.96
CA HIS A 144 4.32 5.39 7.29
C HIS A 144 4.36 5.84 8.77
N PRO A 145 4.13 7.12 9.07
CA PRO A 145 3.97 7.55 10.46
C PRO A 145 2.85 6.79 11.19
N THR A 146 1.78 6.41 10.49
CA THR A 146 0.66 5.64 11.04
C THR A 146 1.02 4.21 11.45
N LEU A 147 2.18 3.69 11.02
CA LEU A 147 2.69 2.38 11.43
C LEU A 147 3.52 2.45 12.73
N ILE A 148 3.93 3.65 13.18
CA ILE A 148 4.74 3.83 14.40
C ILE A 148 4.16 3.05 15.59
N PRO A 149 2.86 3.17 15.95
CA PRO A 149 2.32 2.45 17.11
C PRO A 149 2.41 0.93 16.98
N ALA A 150 2.29 0.38 15.77
CA ALA A 150 2.43 -1.06 15.53
C ALA A 150 3.89 -1.52 15.70
N ILE A 151 4.85 -0.73 15.24
CA ILE A 151 6.29 -0.98 15.44
C ILE A 151 6.62 -0.97 16.94
N GLU A 152 6.28 0.10 17.65
CA GLU A 152 6.57 0.23 19.09
C GLU A 152 5.84 -0.82 19.94
N SER A 153 4.66 -1.27 19.47
CA SER A 153 3.92 -2.36 20.10
C SER A 153 4.45 -3.75 19.73
N GLY A 154 5.55 -3.86 18.97
CA GLY A 154 6.24 -5.11 18.62
C GLY A 154 5.48 -6.01 17.65
N TRP A 155 4.67 -5.43 16.75
CA TRP A 155 3.99 -6.18 15.68
C TRP A 155 4.88 -6.41 14.47
N VAL A 156 5.71 -5.42 14.16
CA VAL A 156 6.47 -5.33 12.92
C VAL A 156 7.88 -5.84 13.17
N GLU A 157 8.27 -6.88 12.44
CA GLU A 157 9.63 -7.43 12.47
C GLU A 157 10.53 -6.80 11.41
N SER A 158 10.00 -6.48 10.23
CA SER A 158 10.78 -5.84 9.19
C SER A 158 9.96 -4.94 8.27
N VAL A 159 10.57 -3.84 7.82
CA VAL A 159 10.03 -2.93 6.81
C VAL A 159 11.12 -2.61 5.78
N HIS A 160 10.98 -3.13 4.57
CA HIS A 160 11.74 -2.65 3.42
C HIS A 160 10.97 -1.52 2.74
N CYS A 161 11.65 -0.40 2.43
CA CYS A 161 10.98 0.83 2.00
C CYS A 161 11.17 1.17 0.53
N PHE A 162 10.09 1.63 -0.11
CA PHE A 162 10.15 2.17 -1.48
C PHE A 162 10.89 3.50 -1.51
N GLY A 163 10.58 4.39 -0.57
CA GLY A 163 11.18 5.70 -0.39
C GLY A 163 11.17 6.14 1.07
N ALA A 164 11.51 7.40 1.30
CA ALA A 164 11.37 8.03 2.61
C ALA A 164 9.96 8.62 2.79
N GLU A 165 9.61 8.95 4.03
CA GLU A 165 8.56 9.88 4.37
C GLU A 165 9.17 11.02 5.16
N LEU A 166 8.86 12.26 4.76
CA LEU A 166 9.46 13.45 5.34
C LEU A 166 9.18 13.51 6.86
N GLY A 167 10.25 13.59 7.65
CA GLY A 167 10.19 13.63 9.11
C GLY A 167 10.41 12.28 9.80
N MET A 168 10.47 11.18 9.05
CA MET A 168 10.69 9.83 9.60
C MET A 168 12.16 9.41 9.63
N GLU A 169 13.07 10.27 9.19
CA GLU A 169 14.50 9.94 9.05
C GLU A 169 15.13 9.57 10.39
N ASN A 170 14.90 10.38 11.43
CA ASN A 170 15.43 10.12 12.78
C ASN A 170 14.79 8.87 13.42
N TYR A 171 13.49 8.68 13.23
CA TYR A 171 12.78 7.50 13.73
C TYR A 171 13.27 6.21 13.10
N THR A 172 13.41 6.17 11.76
CA THR A 172 13.90 4.99 11.05
C THR A 172 15.35 4.66 11.42
N ALA A 173 16.23 5.68 11.52
CA ALA A 173 17.61 5.50 11.97
C ALA A 173 17.72 4.89 13.38
N ALA A 174 16.77 5.21 14.27
CA ALA A 174 16.70 4.67 15.63
C ALA A 174 16.07 3.26 15.73
N ARG A 175 15.72 2.64 14.60
CA ARG A 175 15.09 1.30 14.52
C ARG A 175 15.80 0.40 13.48
N PRO A 176 17.11 0.15 13.62
CA PRO A 176 17.89 -0.64 12.65
C PRO A 176 17.57 -2.14 12.67
N ASP A 177 16.84 -2.60 13.68
CA ASP A 177 16.27 -3.95 13.78
C ASP A 177 15.02 -4.13 12.90
N VAL A 178 14.32 -3.04 12.58
CA VAL A 178 13.09 -3.05 11.77
C VAL A 178 13.35 -2.57 10.33
N PHE A 179 14.11 -1.48 10.17
CA PHE A 179 14.38 -0.85 8.88
C PHE A 179 15.74 -1.23 8.31
N PHE A 180 15.89 -1.07 6.99
CA PHE A 180 17.13 -1.34 6.29
C PHE A 180 18.05 -0.11 6.37
N ILE A 181 18.96 -0.13 7.34
CA ILE A 181 19.85 0.98 7.69
C ILE A 181 21.27 0.72 7.20
N GLY A 182 21.87 1.71 6.54
CA GLY A 182 23.27 1.67 6.12
C GLY A 182 24.23 1.75 7.30
N ARG A 183 25.51 1.43 7.09
CA ARG A 183 26.53 1.55 8.16
C ARG A 183 26.71 3.00 8.67
N ASP A 184 26.29 3.97 7.86
CA ASP A 184 26.26 5.39 8.20
C ASP A 184 25.12 5.76 9.18
N GLY A 185 24.19 4.84 9.45
CA GLY A 185 23.07 5.03 10.37
C GLY A 185 21.79 5.57 9.71
N SER A 186 21.80 5.92 8.43
CA SER A 186 20.58 6.34 7.71
C SER A 186 19.93 5.21 6.92
N MET A 187 18.62 5.33 6.67
CA MET A 187 17.87 4.36 5.87
C MET A 187 18.38 4.30 4.41
N ARG A 188 18.31 3.11 3.81
CA ARG A 188 18.48 2.87 2.37
C ARG A 188 17.17 2.36 1.79
N SER A 189 16.33 3.27 1.30
CA SER A 189 15.18 2.88 0.49
C SER A 189 15.63 2.35 -0.88
N ASN A 190 14.78 1.60 -1.55
CA ASN A 190 14.98 1.22 -2.95
C ASN A 190 13.64 0.85 -3.57
N ARG A 191 13.11 1.72 -4.44
CA ARG A 191 11.78 1.52 -5.02
C ARG A 191 11.74 0.28 -5.91
N ALA A 192 12.76 0.04 -6.73
CA ALA A 192 12.81 -1.13 -7.60
C ALA A 192 12.83 -2.45 -6.81
N PHE A 193 13.70 -2.60 -5.82
CA PHE A 193 13.74 -3.81 -4.99
C PHE A 193 12.53 -3.95 -4.07
N CYS A 194 12.01 -2.85 -3.52
CA CYS A 194 10.81 -2.92 -2.71
C CYS A 194 9.57 -3.30 -3.54
N GLN A 195 9.47 -2.82 -4.80
CA GLN A 195 8.44 -3.24 -5.75
C GLN A 195 8.57 -4.72 -6.10
N LEU A 196 9.80 -5.20 -6.33
CA LEU A 196 10.05 -6.61 -6.61
C LEU A 196 9.62 -7.51 -5.44
N ALA A 197 9.98 -7.13 -4.21
CA ALA A 197 9.54 -7.83 -3.00
C ALA A 197 8.01 -7.74 -2.82
N GLY A 198 7.42 -6.56 -3.07
CA GLY A 198 5.97 -6.36 -3.01
C GLY A 198 5.20 -7.20 -4.03
N GLN A 199 5.81 -7.60 -5.14
CA GLN A 199 5.22 -8.52 -6.10
C GLN A 199 5.43 -9.98 -5.68
N TYR A 200 6.68 -10.37 -5.41
CA TYR A 200 7.08 -11.77 -5.32
C TYR A 200 7.25 -12.32 -3.92
N ALA A 201 7.42 -11.50 -2.88
CA ALA A 201 7.83 -11.95 -1.55
C ALA A 201 6.81 -11.65 -0.44
N VAL A 202 5.70 -10.99 -0.76
CA VAL A 202 4.62 -10.72 0.20
C VAL A 202 3.38 -11.57 -0.08
N ASP A 203 2.64 -11.90 0.97
CA ASP A 203 1.39 -12.65 0.88
C ASP A 203 0.26 -11.81 0.29
N LEU A 204 0.21 -10.51 0.65
CA LEU A 204 -0.95 -9.68 0.42
C LEU A 204 -0.61 -8.26 -0.08
N PHE A 205 -1.44 -7.77 -0.99
CA PHE A 205 -1.62 -6.36 -1.29
C PHE A 205 -3.05 -5.94 -0.96
N ILE A 206 -3.22 -4.81 -0.28
CA ILE A 206 -4.52 -4.17 -0.07
C ILE A 206 -4.44 -2.70 -0.48
N GLY A 207 -5.41 -2.23 -1.25
CA GLY A 207 -5.46 -0.84 -1.68
C GLY A 207 -6.87 -0.37 -1.96
N SER A 208 -7.01 0.94 -2.24
CA SER A 208 -8.28 1.56 -2.62
C SER A 208 -8.23 2.02 -4.08
N THR A 209 -9.40 2.28 -4.65
CA THR A 209 -9.58 2.80 -6.01
C THR A 209 -10.63 3.92 -5.99
N LEU A 210 -10.69 4.72 -7.06
CA LEU A 210 -11.77 5.70 -7.25
C LEU A 210 -13.01 5.05 -7.88
N GLN A 211 -12.82 4.16 -8.85
CA GLN A 211 -13.92 3.42 -9.44
C GLN A 211 -13.62 1.93 -9.50
N MET A 212 -14.69 1.14 -9.39
CA MET A 212 -14.72 -0.29 -9.64
C MET A 212 -15.97 -0.64 -10.45
N ASP A 213 -15.87 -1.54 -11.42
CA ASP A 213 -17.04 -2.05 -12.15
C ASP A 213 -17.60 -3.35 -11.54
N GLY A 214 -18.74 -3.83 -12.07
CA GLY A 214 -19.35 -5.09 -11.64
C GLY A 214 -18.51 -6.36 -11.87
N LEU A 215 -17.40 -6.28 -12.62
CA LEU A 215 -16.45 -7.38 -12.81
C LEU A 215 -15.30 -7.33 -11.78
N GLY A 216 -15.18 -6.22 -11.05
CA GLY A 216 -14.08 -5.94 -10.12
C GLY A 216 -12.90 -5.23 -10.77
N ASN A 217 -13.00 -4.82 -12.05
CA ASN A 217 -11.98 -3.96 -12.65
C ASN A 217 -11.97 -2.63 -11.92
N SER A 218 -10.79 -2.14 -11.58
CA SER A 218 -10.64 -0.93 -10.78
C SER A 218 -9.70 0.06 -11.44
N SER A 219 -10.01 1.35 -11.33
CA SER A 219 -9.17 2.43 -11.85
C SER A 219 -9.30 3.70 -11.02
N THR A 220 -8.21 4.47 -10.98
CA THR A 220 -8.16 5.82 -10.46
C THR A 220 -8.41 6.88 -11.55
N VAL A 221 -8.51 6.48 -12.81
CA VAL A 221 -8.79 7.40 -13.93
C VAL A 221 -10.28 7.72 -13.95
N THR A 222 -10.62 9.00 -13.88
CA THR A 222 -12.01 9.51 -13.92
C THR A 222 -12.17 10.59 -14.99
N HIS A 223 -13.40 10.98 -15.31
CA HIS A 223 -13.67 12.01 -16.31
C HIS A 223 -12.86 13.30 -16.03
N GLY A 224 -12.11 13.75 -17.04
CA GLY A 224 -11.27 14.95 -16.96
C GLY A 224 -9.99 14.82 -16.13
N ARG A 225 -9.69 13.64 -15.57
CA ARG A 225 -8.51 13.42 -14.72
C ARG A 225 -7.80 12.11 -15.05
N LEU A 226 -6.74 12.20 -15.85
CA LEU A 226 -5.82 11.09 -16.10
C LEU A 226 -4.84 10.95 -14.94
N THR A 227 -5.18 10.14 -13.95
CA THR A 227 -4.28 9.80 -12.84
C THR A 227 -3.30 8.69 -13.23
N GLY A 228 -2.13 8.66 -12.58
CA GLY A 228 -1.20 7.54 -12.71
C GLY A 228 -1.56 6.38 -11.79
N PHE A 229 -1.07 5.19 -12.11
CA PHE A 229 -1.35 3.98 -11.31
C PHE A 229 -0.40 3.77 -10.12
N GLY A 230 0.77 4.41 -10.14
CA GLY A 230 1.83 4.15 -9.16
C GLY A 230 2.23 2.67 -9.12
N GLY A 231 2.42 2.13 -7.92
CA GLY A 231 2.80 0.72 -7.71
C GLY A 231 1.64 -0.28 -7.73
N ALA A 232 0.39 0.19 -7.82
CA ALA A 232 -0.77 -0.67 -7.65
C ALA A 232 -0.84 -1.82 -8.67
N PRO A 233 -0.57 -1.64 -9.98
CA PRO A 233 -0.62 -2.76 -10.93
C PRO A 233 0.45 -3.82 -10.65
N ASN A 234 1.63 -3.44 -10.16
CA ASN A 234 2.69 -4.39 -9.80
C ASN A 234 2.33 -5.24 -8.58
N MET A 235 1.66 -4.66 -7.59
CA MET A 235 1.31 -5.38 -6.36
C MET A 235 -0.07 -6.01 -6.39
N GLY A 236 -1.00 -5.45 -7.15
CA GLY A 236 -2.39 -5.85 -7.25
C GLY A 236 -2.68 -6.84 -8.37
N HIS A 237 -1.77 -7.78 -8.61
CA HIS A 237 -2.01 -8.92 -9.49
C HIS A 237 -1.47 -10.21 -8.87
N ASP A 238 -1.98 -11.35 -9.34
CA ASP A 238 -1.42 -12.67 -8.99
C ASP A 238 -0.07 -12.87 -9.71
N PRO A 239 1.08 -12.92 -9.00
CA PRO A 239 2.39 -12.98 -9.63
C PRO A 239 2.64 -14.36 -10.25
N ARG A 240 2.24 -14.54 -11.51
CA ARG A 240 2.23 -15.82 -12.22
C ARG A 240 3.60 -16.50 -12.34
N GLY A 241 4.70 -15.77 -12.09
CA GLY A 241 6.06 -16.30 -11.99
C GLY A 241 6.45 -16.90 -10.62
N ARG A 242 5.68 -16.63 -9.56
CA ARG A 242 5.96 -17.09 -8.19
C ARG A 242 5.84 -18.60 -8.07
N ARG A 243 6.75 -19.24 -7.33
CA ARG A 243 6.76 -20.69 -7.07
C ARG A 243 6.99 -21.07 -5.61
N HIS A 244 7.63 -20.21 -4.81
CA HIS A 244 7.79 -20.49 -3.38
C HIS A 244 6.42 -20.38 -2.69
N ALA A 245 6.14 -21.34 -1.82
CA ALA A 245 4.88 -21.44 -1.09
C ALA A 245 4.94 -20.65 0.23
N THR A 246 3.84 -20.02 0.59
CA THR A 246 3.57 -19.49 1.94
C THR A 246 2.17 -19.91 2.37
N PRO A 247 1.87 -19.96 3.68
CA PRO A 247 0.55 -20.40 4.17
C PRO A 247 -0.61 -19.64 3.52
N ALA A 248 -0.58 -18.31 3.56
CA ALA A 248 -1.64 -17.47 2.99
C ALA A 248 -1.79 -17.63 1.47
N TRP A 249 -0.68 -17.83 0.74
CA TRP A 249 -0.71 -18.04 -0.71
C TRP A 249 -1.36 -19.38 -1.09
N LEU A 250 -1.07 -20.44 -0.32
CA LEU A 250 -1.66 -21.76 -0.51
C LEU A 250 -3.14 -21.82 -0.09
N ASP A 251 -3.55 -21.00 0.87
CA ASP A 251 -4.92 -20.97 1.40
C ASP A 251 -5.98 -20.54 0.37
N LEU A 252 -5.56 -19.93 -0.75
CA LEU A 252 -6.45 -19.55 -1.85
C LEU A 252 -6.67 -20.65 -2.91
N ILE A 253 -6.22 -21.89 -2.65
CA ILE A 253 -6.46 -23.04 -3.53
C ILE A 253 -7.85 -23.63 -3.22
N GLU A 254 -8.76 -23.56 -4.20
CA GLU A 254 -10.15 -24.04 -4.07
C GLU A 254 -10.40 -25.34 -4.86
N THR A 255 -9.35 -26.16 -5.03
CA THR A 255 -9.42 -27.42 -5.80
C THR A 255 -8.40 -28.43 -5.28
N ASP A 256 -8.70 -29.73 -5.45
CA ASP A 256 -7.79 -30.82 -5.12
C ASP A 256 -6.79 -31.17 -6.24
N ASP A 257 -6.79 -30.41 -7.35
CA ASP A 257 -5.83 -30.61 -8.44
C ASP A 257 -4.39 -30.37 -7.94
N PRO A 258 -3.50 -31.37 -7.95
CA PRO A 258 -2.12 -31.20 -7.50
C PRO A 258 -1.30 -30.25 -8.38
N LEU A 259 -1.78 -29.90 -9.58
CA LEU A 259 -1.18 -28.90 -10.46
C LEU A 259 -1.68 -27.48 -10.17
N ALA A 260 -2.67 -27.32 -9.28
CA ALA A 260 -3.13 -26.01 -8.85
C ALA A 260 -2.01 -25.26 -8.12
N ARG A 261 -1.93 -23.97 -8.38
CA ARG A 261 -1.05 -23.05 -7.67
C ARG A 261 -1.88 -22.17 -6.74
N GLY A 262 -1.26 -21.76 -5.65
CA GLY A 262 -1.79 -20.69 -4.82
C GLY A 262 -1.85 -19.35 -5.56
N LYS A 263 -2.42 -18.36 -4.88
CA LYS A 263 -2.59 -17.01 -5.40
C LYS A 263 -2.15 -16.00 -4.37
N LYS A 264 -1.59 -14.88 -4.81
CA LYS A 264 -1.39 -13.74 -3.91
C LYS A 264 -2.73 -13.16 -3.50
N LEU A 265 -2.88 -12.73 -2.24
CA LEU A 265 -4.06 -12.00 -1.81
C LEU A 265 -4.00 -10.58 -2.39
N VAL A 266 -4.96 -10.26 -3.26
CA VAL A 266 -5.18 -8.92 -3.81
C VAL A 266 -6.53 -8.43 -3.29
N VAL A 267 -6.50 -7.43 -2.41
CA VAL A 267 -7.69 -6.88 -1.75
C VAL A 267 -7.98 -5.47 -2.27
N GLN A 268 -9.17 -5.29 -2.82
CA GLN A 268 -9.72 -3.96 -3.10
C GLN A 268 -10.59 -3.53 -1.93
N MET A 269 -10.11 -2.55 -1.18
CA MET A 269 -10.75 -1.99 0.00
C MET A 269 -11.31 -0.61 -0.34
N VAL A 270 -12.62 -0.52 -0.51
CA VAL A 270 -13.31 0.71 -0.93
C VAL A 270 -14.63 0.90 -0.20
N GLU A 271 -14.96 2.14 0.14
CA GLU A 271 -16.33 2.47 0.53
C GLU A 271 -17.24 2.37 -0.70
N THR A 272 -18.50 1.97 -0.53
CA THR A 272 -19.43 1.86 -1.66
C THR A 272 -19.67 3.21 -2.35
N PHE A 273 -19.51 4.31 -1.63
CA PHE A 273 -19.57 5.68 -2.14
C PHE A 273 -18.31 6.47 -1.78
N GLN A 274 -17.90 7.37 -2.66
CA GLN A 274 -16.89 8.38 -2.38
C GLN A 274 -17.47 9.55 -1.57
N ASP A 275 -16.57 10.37 -1.01
CA ASP A 275 -16.89 11.67 -0.45
C ASP A 275 -17.57 12.55 -1.54
N GLY A 276 -18.87 12.82 -1.36
CA GLY A 276 -19.67 13.59 -2.33
C GLY A 276 -20.76 12.82 -3.08
N SER A 277 -21.22 11.67 -2.55
CA SER A 277 -22.36 10.88 -3.06
C SER A 277 -22.16 10.22 -4.44
N GLN A 278 -20.94 10.24 -4.97
CA GLN A 278 -20.62 9.46 -6.17
C GLN A 278 -20.40 7.98 -5.82
N PRO A 279 -21.07 7.04 -6.48
CA PRO A 279 -20.83 5.62 -6.25
C PRO A 279 -19.41 5.24 -6.67
N THR A 280 -18.68 4.55 -5.80
CA THR A 280 -17.37 3.97 -6.13
C THR A 280 -17.54 2.78 -7.07
N ILE A 281 -18.63 2.02 -6.89
CA ILE A 281 -18.92 0.84 -7.69
C ILE A 281 -19.95 1.23 -8.77
N VAL A 282 -19.53 1.18 -10.03
CA VAL A 282 -20.23 1.76 -11.19
C VAL A 282 -20.51 0.72 -12.27
N GLU A 283 -21.44 1.00 -13.18
CA GLU A 283 -21.75 0.10 -14.31
C GLU A 283 -20.62 0.07 -15.35
N SER A 284 -20.00 1.21 -15.60
CA SER A 284 -18.87 1.36 -16.52
C SER A 284 -17.86 2.32 -15.91
N LEU A 285 -16.57 1.96 -15.96
CA LEU A 285 -15.49 2.84 -15.55
C LEU A 285 -15.41 4.05 -16.49
N ASP A 286 -15.23 5.25 -15.93
CA ASP A 286 -14.90 6.47 -16.68
C ASP A 286 -13.64 6.26 -17.54
N ALA A 287 -12.71 5.43 -17.04
CA ALA A 287 -11.50 5.02 -17.73
C ALA A 287 -11.76 4.53 -19.17
N VAL A 288 -12.89 3.86 -19.44
CA VAL A 288 -13.22 3.39 -20.79
C VAL A 288 -13.35 4.56 -21.77
N GLU A 289 -14.09 5.61 -21.38
CA GLU A 289 -14.30 6.77 -22.23
C GLU A 289 -13.06 7.67 -22.29
N VAL A 290 -12.34 7.82 -21.16
CA VAL A 290 -11.06 8.54 -21.13
C VAL A 290 -10.03 7.85 -22.04
N GLY A 291 -9.98 6.52 -22.05
CA GLY A 291 -9.11 5.75 -22.93
C GLY A 291 -9.42 6.01 -24.41
N LYS A 292 -10.70 5.94 -24.81
CA LYS A 292 -11.12 6.23 -26.19
C LYS A 292 -10.78 7.66 -26.61
N THR A 293 -11.16 8.65 -25.81
CA THR A 293 -10.94 10.08 -26.11
C THR A 293 -9.47 10.45 -26.15
N SER A 294 -8.62 9.75 -25.39
CA SER A 294 -7.17 9.94 -25.38
C SER A 294 -6.42 9.10 -26.42
N GLY A 295 -7.12 8.33 -27.26
CA GLY A 295 -6.51 7.45 -28.27
C GLY A 295 -5.73 6.27 -27.67
N MET A 296 -6.05 5.85 -26.45
CA MET A 296 -5.40 4.70 -25.82
C MET A 296 -5.92 3.40 -26.45
N PRO A 297 -5.03 2.40 -26.67
CA PRO A 297 -5.42 1.12 -27.25
C PRO A 297 -6.29 0.26 -26.31
N LEU A 298 -6.26 0.55 -25.01
CA LEU A 298 -7.03 -0.12 -23.97
C LEU A 298 -7.44 0.88 -22.90
N ALA A 299 -8.55 0.60 -22.21
CA ALA A 299 -8.98 1.41 -21.07
C ALA A 299 -7.91 1.32 -19.96
N PRO A 300 -7.48 2.43 -19.36
CA PRO A 300 -6.51 2.44 -18.27
C PRO A 300 -7.11 1.86 -16.99
N VAL A 301 -7.12 0.53 -16.89
CA VAL A 301 -7.46 -0.24 -15.69
C VAL A 301 -6.21 -0.38 -14.82
N MET A 302 -6.34 -0.05 -13.53
CA MET A 302 -5.25 -0.14 -12.55
C MET A 302 -5.07 -1.58 -12.05
N ILE A 303 -6.15 -2.22 -11.62
CA ILE A 303 -6.17 -3.64 -11.22
C ILE A 303 -7.38 -4.28 -11.89
N TYR A 304 -7.13 -5.34 -12.66
CA TYR A 304 -8.17 -6.10 -13.34
C TYR A 304 -8.98 -6.96 -12.38
N GLY A 305 -10.24 -7.18 -12.69
CA GLY A 305 -11.16 -7.90 -11.81
C GLY A 305 -10.67 -9.31 -11.51
N ASP A 306 -10.19 -10.06 -12.51
CA ASP A 306 -9.73 -11.44 -12.37
C ASP A 306 -8.50 -11.61 -11.46
N ASP A 307 -7.73 -10.53 -11.23
CA ASP A 307 -6.65 -10.50 -10.25
C ASP A 307 -7.14 -10.25 -8.82
N VAL A 308 -8.31 -9.63 -8.62
CA VAL A 308 -8.85 -9.31 -7.29
C VAL A 308 -9.34 -10.59 -6.60
N THR A 309 -8.79 -10.88 -5.43
CA THR A 309 -9.20 -12.03 -4.60
C THR A 309 -10.27 -11.66 -3.58
N HIS A 310 -10.27 -10.41 -3.13
CA HIS A 310 -11.17 -9.90 -2.09
C HIS A 310 -11.66 -8.51 -2.47
N VAL A 311 -12.97 -8.28 -2.36
CA VAL A 311 -13.55 -6.93 -2.34
C VAL A 311 -14.06 -6.69 -0.93
N LEU A 312 -13.54 -5.66 -0.28
CA LEU A 312 -13.91 -5.25 1.07
C LEU A 312 -14.56 -3.88 1.01
N THR A 313 -15.81 -3.82 1.46
CA THR A 313 -16.58 -2.59 1.64
C THR A 313 -17.05 -2.45 3.08
N GLU A 314 -17.69 -1.34 3.42
CA GLU A 314 -18.37 -1.17 4.71
C GLU A 314 -19.56 -2.13 4.90
N GLU A 315 -20.05 -2.73 3.81
CA GLU A 315 -21.13 -3.72 3.86
C GLU A 315 -20.63 -5.13 4.19
N GLY A 316 -19.41 -5.49 3.78
CA GLY A 316 -18.81 -6.78 4.04
C GLY A 316 -17.64 -7.11 3.11
N ILE A 317 -17.28 -8.38 3.07
CA ILE A 317 -16.21 -8.93 2.23
C ILE A 317 -16.82 -9.92 1.23
N ALA A 318 -16.48 -9.76 -0.04
CA ALA A 318 -16.69 -10.78 -1.07
C ALA A 318 -15.37 -11.52 -1.35
N TYR A 319 -15.36 -12.83 -1.12
CA TYR A 319 -14.20 -13.71 -1.28
C TYR A 319 -14.07 -14.20 -2.74
N LEU A 320 -13.82 -13.28 -3.67
CA LEU A 320 -13.86 -13.53 -5.11
C LEU A 320 -12.92 -14.64 -5.61
N TYR A 321 -11.90 -15.00 -4.85
CA TYR A 321 -11.04 -16.15 -5.17
C TYR A 321 -11.80 -17.49 -5.20
N LYS A 322 -12.94 -17.59 -4.51
CA LYS A 322 -13.83 -18.76 -4.47
C LYS A 322 -14.83 -18.83 -5.62
N ALA A 323 -14.94 -17.78 -6.42
CA ALA A 323 -15.95 -17.71 -7.48
C ALA A 323 -15.71 -18.81 -8.54
N ARG A 324 -16.73 -19.62 -8.78
CA ARG A 324 -16.71 -20.74 -9.74
C ARG A 324 -16.98 -20.30 -11.17
N SER A 325 -17.52 -19.10 -11.35
CA SER A 325 -17.86 -18.51 -12.65
C SER A 325 -17.84 -16.99 -12.57
N LEU A 326 -17.82 -16.34 -13.74
CA LEU A 326 -17.92 -14.89 -13.82
C LEU A 326 -19.25 -14.36 -13.26
N GLU A 327 -20.35 -15.08 -13.46
CA GLU A 327 -21.66 -14.67 -12.94
C GLU A 327 -21.72 -14.78 -11.41
N GLU A 328 -21.13 -15.83 -10.83
CA GLU A 328 -21.01 -15.93 -9.38
C GLU A 328 -20.13 -14.81 -8.81
N ARG A 329 -19.01 -14.50 -9.45
CA ARG A 329 -18.15 -13.36 -9.08
C ARG A 329 -18.92 -12.04 -9.07
N LYS A 330 -19.68 -11.73 -10.12
CA LYS A 330 -20.51 -10.52 -10.20
C LYS A 330 -21.54 -10.48 -9.07
N ALA A 331 -22.20 -11.60 -8.81
CA ALA A 331 -23.22 -11.70 -7.77
C ALA A 331 -22.61 -11.49 -6.35
N MET A 332 -21.41 -12.04 -6.10
CA MET A 332 -20.67 -11.83 -4.85
C MET A 332 -20.27 -10.36 -4.66
N LEU A 333 -19.78 -9.70 -5.73
CA LEU A 333 -19.41 -8.28 -5.69
C LEU A 333 -20.65 -7.40 -5.45
N ALA A 334 -21.74 -7.65 -6.17
CA ALA A 334 -23.00 -6.92 -5.99
C ALA A 334 -23.53 -7.05 -4.55
N ALA A 335 -23.39 -8.21 -3.93
CA ALA A 335 -23.83 -8.45 -2.55
C ALA A 335 -23.13 -7.58 -1.49
N VAL A 336 -21.93 -7.05 -1.78
CA VAL A 336 -21.19 -6.13 -0.91
C VAL A 336 -21.12 -4.71 -1.45
N ALA A 337 -21.81 -4.42 -2.56
CA ALA A 337 -21.76 -3.12 -3.22
C ALA A 337 -22.80 -2.10 -2.70
N GLY A 338 -23.50 -2.40 -1.61
CA GLY A 338 -24.47 -1.51 -0.98
C GLY A 338 -25.60 -1.08 -1.92
N VAL A 339 -25.93 0.21 -1.91
CA VAL A 339 -27.01 0.79 -2.75
C VAL A 339 -26.48 1.46 -4.02
N THR A 340 -25.28 1.08 -4.46
CA THR A 340 -24.70 1.53 -5.74
C THR A 340 -25.47 0.94 -6.93
N PRO A 341 -25.31 1.46 -8.16
CA PRO A 341 -25.93 0.86 -9.35
C PRO A 341 -25.69 -0.64 -9.48
N ILE A 342 -24.47 -1.11 -9.18
CA ILE A 342 -24.15 -2.54 -9.16
C ILE A 342 -24.79 -3.24 -7.96
N GLY A 343 -24.76 -2.66 -6.77
CA GLY A 343 -25.38 -3.24 -5.58
C GLY A 343 -26.89 -3.42 -5.69
N LEU A 344 -27.59 -2.53 -6.41
CA LEU A 344 -29.02 -2.63 -6.68
C LEU A 344 -29.40 -3.82 -7.57
N THR A 345 -28.43 -4.46 -8.25
CA THR A 345 -28.68 -5.68 -9.03
C THR A 345 -28.72 -6.95 -8.16
N HIS A 346 -28.30 -6.86 -6.90
CA HIS A 346 -28.26 -7.99 -5.98
C HIS A 346 -29.67 -8.45 -5.57
N ASP A 347 -29.93 -9.75 -5.60
CA ASP A 347 -31.12 -10.36 -5.01
C ASP A 347 -30.87 -10.63 -3.51
N PRO A 348 -31.53 -9.91 -2.58
CA PRO A 348 -31.31 -10.08 -1.14
C PRO A 348 -31.60 -11.50 -0.64
N LYS A 349 -32.41 -12.29 -1.36
CA LYS A 349 -32.67 -13.69 -1.03
C LYS A 349 -31.43 -14.57 -1.19
N GLN A 350 -30.46 -14.16 -2.01
CA GLN A 350 -29.20 -14.88 -2.21
C GLN A 350 -28.18 -14.62 -1.09
N THR A 351 -28.33 -13.53 -0.32
CA THR A 351 -27.39 -13.16 0.76
C THR A 351 -27.20 -14.30 1.77
N ALA A 352 -28.29 -14.89 2.24
CA ALA A 352 -28.23 -15.96 3.25
C ALA A 352 -27.47 -17.19 2.72
N ARG A 353 -27.69 -17.57 1.46
CA ARG A 353 -26.96 -18.64 0.79
C ARG A 353 -25.47 -18.32 0.66
N MET A 354 -25.14 -17.13 0.15
CA MET A 354 -23.74 -16.71 -0.06
C MET A 354 -22.96 -16.64 1.26
N ARG A 355 -23.60 -16.20 2.35
CA ARG A 355 -23.01 -16.23 3.71
C ARG A 355 -22.78 -17.66 4.19
N ALA A 356 -23.78 -18.54 4.04
CA ALA A 356 -23.68 -19.93 4.44
C ALA A 356 -22.58 -20.71 3.67
N GLU A 357 -22.41 -20.41 2.38
CA GLU A 357 -21.33 -20.96 1.54
C GLU A 357 -19.97 -20.28 1.77
N GLY A 358 -19.92 -19.24 2.61
CA GLY A 358 -18.71 -18.44 2.87
C GLY A 358 -18.16 -17.76 1.62
N LEU A 359 -19.02 -17.40 0.68
CA LEU A 359 -18.69 -16.60 -0.52
C LEU A 359 -18.62 -15.11 -0.15
N ILE A 360 -19.46 -14.68 0.78
CA ILE A 360 -19.40 -13.34 1.39
C ILE A 360 -19.36 -13.47 2.91
N ALA A 361 -18.85 -12.43 3.58
CA ALA A 361 -18.99 -12.27 5.02
C ALA A 361 -19.40 -10.84 5.34
N LEU A 362 -20.50 -10.68 6.08
CA LEU A 362 -20.90 -9.42 6.67
C LEU A 362 -20.10 -9.19 7.98
N PRO A 363 -20.04 -7.96 8.53
CA PRO A 363 -19.38 -7.69 9.80
C PRO A 363 -19.73 -8.71 10.90
N GLU A 364 -21.01 -9.05 11.04
CA GLU A 364 -21.48 -9.99 12.06
C GLU A 364 -20.96 -11.43 11.88
N ASP A 365 -20.69 -11.87 10.65
CA ASP A 365 -20.12 -13.20 10.36
C ASP A 365 -18.68 -13.33 10.87
N MET A 366 -18.01 -12.19 11.07
CA MET A 366 -16.65 -12.07 11.58
C MET A 366 -16.62 -11.70 13.07
N GLY A 367 -17.78 -11.63 13.74
CA GLY A 367 -17.89 -11.15 15.11
C GLY A 367 -17.58 -9.66 15.26
N VAL A 368 -17.68 -8.87 14.18
CA VAL A 368 -17.50 -7.41 14.18
C VAL A 368 -18.86 -6.74 14.29
N ARG A 369 -19.09 -5.98 15.37
CA ARG A 369 -20.31 -5.16 15.50
C ARG A 369 -20.05 -3.78 14.92
N ARG A 370 -20.90 -3.31 14.00
CA ARG A 370 -20.77 -1.99 13.36
C ARG A 370 -20.67 -0.83 14.38
N ALA A 371 -21.35 -0.94 15.52
CA ALA A 371 -21.34 0.07 16.58
C ALA A 371 -20.00 0.18 17.35
N ASP A 372 -19.15 -0.85 17.30
CA ASP A 372 -17.85 -0.84 17.98
C ASP A 372 -16.79 -0.06 17.18
N ALA A 373 -17.05 0.19 15.90
CA ALA A 373 -16.15 0.90 14.99
C ALA A 373 -16.08 2.39 15.31
N THR A 374 -15.33 2.76 16.34
CA THR A 374 -15.17 4.14 16.79
C THR A 374 -13.70 4.53 16.86
N ARG A 375 -13.41 5.83 16.81
CA ARG A 375 -12.03 6.38 16.88
C ARG A 375 -11.29 6.05 18.17
N SER A 376 -11.97 5.49 19.19
CA SER A 376 -11.31 4.97 20.40
C SER A 376 -10.41 3.77 20.11
N LEU A 377 -10.64 3.05 19.01
CA LEU A 377 -9.80 1.95 18.56
C LEU A 377 -8.49 2.40 17.90
N LEU A 378 -8.35 3.67 17.50
CA LEU A 378 -7.09 4.16 16.94
C LEU A 378 -6.03 4.26 18.04
N ALA A 379 -4.87 3.63 17.83
CA ALA A 379 -3.74 3.75 18.76
C ALA A 379 -3.18 5.17 18.85
N ALA A 380 -3.27 5.92 17.76
CA ALA A 380 -3.00 7.35 17.71
C ALA A 380 -4.13 8.05 16.95
N LYS A 381 -4.70 9.10 17.54
CA LYS A 381 -5.85 9.85 16.99
C LYS A 381 -5.45 11.14 16.31
N SER A 382 -4.18 11.53 16.39
CA SER A 382 -3.64 12.74 15.79
C SER A 382 -2.16 12.59 15.42
N ILE A 383 -1.64 13.54 14.64
CA ILE A 383 -0.20 13.65 14.36
C ILE A 383 0.62 13.83 15.65
N ALA A 384 0.12 14.60 16.62
CA ALA A 384 0.80 14.78 17.91
C ALA A 384 0.96 13.44 18.65
N GLU A 385 -0.10 12.62 18.69
CA GLU A 385 -0.01 11.29 19.30
C GLU A 385 0.98 10.38 18.54
N LEU A 386 1.09 10.49 17.21
CA LEU A 386 2.14 9.78 16.45
C LEU A 386 3.56 10.21 16.85
N VAL A 387 3.76 11.51 17.07
CA VAL A 387 5.04 12.04 17.59
C VAL A 387 5.32 11.49 18.99
N GLU A 388 4.32 11.45 19.87
CA GLU A 388 4.47 10.87 21.22
C GLU A 388 4.83 9.38 21.16
N TRP A 389 4.14 8.58 20.34
CA TRP A 389 4.48 7.18 20.10
C TRP A 389 5.92 7.01 19.59
N SER A 390 6.40 7.93 18.74
CA SER A 390 7.78 7.89 18.25
C SER A 390 8.83 8.30 19.28
N GLY A 391 8.43 8.75 20.48
CA GLY A 391 9.35 9.34 21.46
C GLY A 391 9.94 10.68 21.01
N GLY A 392 9.22 11.44 20.19
CA GLY A 392 9.69 12.71 19.62
C GLY A 392 10.62 12.57 18.40
N LEU A 393 10.85 11.35 17.91
CA LEU A 393 11.74 11.08 16.76
C LEU A 393 11.08 11.32 15.41
N TYR A 394 9.75 11.28 15.33
CA TYR A 394 9.00 11.70 14.16
C TYR A 394 8.86 13.22 14.15
N GLU A 395 9.39 13.86 13.11
CA GLU A 395 9.34 15.31 12.93
C GLU A 395 8.38 15.68 11.78
N PRO A 396 7.06 15.69 12.01
CA PRO A 396 6.08 15.89 10.94
C PRO A 396 6.38 17.15 10.16
N PRO A 397 6.18 17.19 8.83
CA PRO A 397 6.42 18.40 8.07
C PRO A 397 5.41 19.48 8.44
N ALA A 398 5.77 20.75 8.17
CA ALA A 398 5.01 21.92 8.63
C ALA A 398 3.50 21.86 8.31
N LYS A 399 3.12 21.26 7.17
CA LYS A 399 1.72 21.04 6.76
C LYS A 399 0.87 20.26 7.78
N PHE A 400 1.48 19.40 8.59
CA PHE A 400 0.81 18.54 9.57
C PHE A 400 1.06 18.96 11.03
N ARG A 401 1.92 19.96 11.27
CA ARG A 401 2.13 20.50 12.62
C ARG A 401 0.94 21.38 13.01
N SER A 402 0.53 21.29 14.26
CA SER A 402 -0.51 22.12 14.85
C SER A 402 -0.04 22.84 16.12
N TRP A 403 1.26 23.11 16.20
CA TRP A 403 1.95 23.79 17.32
C TRP A 403 3.08 24.65 16.80
#